data_AF-A0A1X1MGK5-F1
#
_entry.id   AF-A0A1X1MGK5-F1
#
_cell.length_a   1.000
_cell.length_b   1.000
_cell.length_c   1.000
_cell.angle_alpha   90.00
_cell.angle_beta   90.00
_cell.angle_gamma   90.00
#
_symmetry.space_group_name_H-M   'P 1'
#
loop_
_entity.id
_entity.type
_entity.pdbx_description
1 polymer ?
#
loop_
_entity_poly.entity_id
_entity_poly.type
_entity_poly.pdbx_seq_one_letter_code
_entity_poly.pdbx_strand_id
1 'polypeptide(L)'
;MSRINGDQRFPRVPSRVDKVRVPVWMLLVAVAGKLLWLALRGCWRHRVAVAFVVGLLLVVNRVGLVGLAVLVAALVLVAVAWWRVHPRSFGPVAWWVWGRARLTFVYRWRWKPAMVHTDLAIRMPTSTGDQVTFDEYFPRIRKIRSSRSVDVLRVELLPGQTPAEWAEQAEALRHVFRARRCQVRAETFRFVRVSFHHRDPLTRPVTPPDLDDTTDPDDSADDAGSDPAGSDPSGAVPSALVRRGGRASRLLAGLSAVPVGRCEDGRPWTLPVRGTHVLVAGATGAGKGSVLWSLVRGLGPAVRAGLVELWVCDPKGG
;
A
#
# COMPACT_ATOMS: atom_id res chain seq x y z
N MET A 1 65.43 -29.41 27.69
CA MET A 1 65.38 -28.03 27.14
C MET A 1 65.01 -28.10 25.68
N SER A 2 63.75 -27.82 25.33
CA SER A 2 63.24 -27.85 23.96
C SER A 2 63.59 -26.57 23.22
N ARG A 3 64.26 -26.68 22.06
CA ARG A 3 64.43 -25.56 21.14
C ARG A 3 63.16 -25.42 20.31
N ILE A 4 62.39 -24.38 20.59
CA ILE A 4 61.22 -23.96 19.83
C ILE A 4 61.71 -23.50 18.46
N ASN A 5 61.28 -24.20 17.41
CA ASN A 5 61.64 -23.97 16.02
C ASN A 5 60.79 -22.80 15.48
N GLY A 6 61.21 -21.57 15.77
CA GLY A 6 60.44 -20.35 15.53
C GLY A 6 60.96 -19.49 14.37
N ASP A 7 61.29 -20.07 13.21
CA ASP A 7 61.81 -19.26 12.10
C ASP A 7 61.46 -19.74 10.68
N GLN A 8 60.24 -20.25 10.48
CA GLN A 8 59.68 -20.36 9.13
C GLN A 8 59.12 -18.99 8.71
N ARG A 9 59.95 -18.22 8.00
CA ARG A 9 59.54 -16.99 7.31
C ARG A 9 58.44 -17.33 6.30
N PHE A 10 57.20 -16.96 6.59
CA PHE A 10 56.11 -17.02 5.64
C PHE A 10 56.52 -16.32 4.32
N PRO A 11 56.29 -16.93 3.14
CA PRO A 11 56.57 -16.27 1.88
C PRO A 11 55.75 -14.98 1.79
N ARG A 12 56.43 -13.84 1.73
CA ARG A 12 55.80 -12.53 1.53
C ARG A 12 55.19 -12.51 0.13
N VAL A 13 53.89 -12.73 0.05
CA VAL A 13 53.12 -12.52 -1.18
C VAL A 13 53.19 -11.02 -1.51
N PRO A 14 53.64 -10.62 -2.71
CA PRO A 14 53.68 -9.21 -3.08
C PRO A 14 52.24 -8.67 -3.16
N SER A 15 51.85 -7.85 -2.17
CA SER A 15 50.50 -7.27 -2.06
C SER A 15 50.30 -5.97 -2.84
N ARG A 16 51.29 -5.53 -3.62
CA ARG A 16 51.12 -4.44 -4.58
C ARG A 16 50.95 -5.01 -5.97
N VAL A 17 49.69 -5.09 -6.40
CA VAL A 17 49.37 -5.08 -7.83
C VAL A 17 49.95 -3.79 -8.39
N ASP A 18 50.86 -3.89 -9.35
CA ASP A 18 51.42 -2.74 -10.04
C ASP A 18 50.27 -1.85 -10.51
N LYS A 19 50.33 -0.56 -10.16
CA LYS A 19 49.36 0.43 -10.62
C LYS A 19 49.51 0.52 -12.14
N VAL A 20 48.71 -0.25 -12.86
CA VAL A 20 48.50 -0.07 -14.30
C VAL A 20 48.12 1.39 -14.46
N ARG A 21 49.03 2.19 -15.05
CA ARG A 21 48.78 3.59 -15.34
C ARG A 21 47.77 3.64 -16.47
N VAL A 22 46.50 3.50 -16.13
CA VAL A 22 45.40 3.66 -17.08
C VAL A 22 45.41 5.14 -17.45
N PRO A 23 45.68 5.48 -18.72
CA PRO A 23 45.69 6.87 -19.12
C PRO A 23 44.28 7.44 -18.95
N VAL A 24 44.19 8.66 -18.41
CA VAL A 24 42.93 9.28 -17.94
C VAL A 24 41.85 9.28 -19.02
N TRP A 25 42.23 9.40 -20.30
CA TRP A 25 41.30 9.34 -21.43
C TRP A 25 40.56 7.99 -21.53
N MET A 26 41.22 6.87 -21.23
CA MET A 26 40.60 5.54 -21.27
C MET A 26 39.54 5.41 -20.18
N LEU A 27 39.78 6.01 -19.01
CA LEU A 27 38.84 6.04 -17.90
C LEU A 27 37.66 6.96 -18.20
N LEU A 28 37.90 8.12 -18.83
CA LEU A 28 36.85 9.02 -19.32
C LEU A 28 35.98 8.37 -20.40
N VAL A 29 36.57 7.64 -21.35
CA VAL A 29 35.83 6.90 -22.39
C VAL A 29 35.02 5.75 -21.79
N ALA A 30 35.57 4.99 -20.84
CA ALA A 30 34.85 3.93 -20.16
C ALA A 30 33.68 4.46 -19.32
N VAL A 31 33.87 5.59 -18.63
CA VAL A 31 32.82 6.27 -17.86
C VAL A 31 31.76 6.86 -18.80
N ALA A 32 32.17 7.52 -19.89
CA ALA A 32 31.25 8.06 -20.89
C ALA A 32 30.44 6.96 -21.58
N GLY A 33 31.06 5.85 -21.96
CA GLY A 33 30.38 4.69 -22.55
C GLY A 33 29.41 4.02 -21.58
N LYS A 34 29.79 3.90 -20.30
CA LYS A 34 28.92 3.35 -19.25
C LYS A 34 27.75 4.27 -18.94
N LEU A 35 27.98 5.59 -18.90
CA LEU A 35 26.94 6.61 -18.76
C LEU A 35 26.00 6.60 -19.96
N LEU A 36 26.54 6.49 -21.19
CA LEU A 36 25.76 6.41 -22.42
C LEU A 36 24.91 5.15 -22.48
N TRP A 37 25.46 3.99 -22.09
CA TRP A 37 24.72 2.73 -22.02
C TRP A 37 23.63 2.76 -20.94
N LEU A 38 23.92 3.32 -19.76
CA LEU A 38 22.93 3.50 -18.69
C LEU A 38 21.86 4.51 -19.07
N ALA A 39 22.22 5.57 -19.80
CA ALA A 39 21.29 6.54 -20.36
C ALA A 39 20.41 5.90 -21.44
N LEU A 40 20.97 5.17 -22.41
CA LEU A 40 20.22 4.43 -23.43
C LEU A 40 19.27 3.40 -22.82
N ARG A 41 19.75 2.60 -21.86
CA ARG A 41 18.94 1.60 -21.16
C ARG A 41 17.88 2.25 -20.27
N GLY A 42 18.19 3.37 -19.63
CA GLY A 42 17.25 4.19 -18.87
C GLY A 42 16.18 4.78 -19.78
N CYS A 43 16.58 5.31 -20.94
CA CYS A 43 15.70 5.90 -21.94
C CYS A 43 14.77 4.87 -22.57
N TRP A 44 15.28 3.68 -22.87
CA TRP A 44 14.47 2.58 -23.38
C TRP A 44 13.49 2.08 -22.31
N ARG A 45 13.95 1.91 -21.06
CA ARG A 45 13.07 1.45 -19.98
C ARG A 45 12.00 2.48 -19.59
N HIS A 46 12.24 3.76 -19.89
CA HIS A 46 11.35 4.86 -19.56
C HIS A 46 11.00 5.70 -20.79
N ARG A 47 10.67 5.06 -21.93
CA ARG A 47 10.30 5.71 -23.21
C ARG A 47 9.28 6.84 -23.04
N VAL A 48 8.29 6.63 -22.16
CA VAL A 48 7.26 7.64 -21.83
C VAL A 48 7.85 8.82 -21.07
N ALA A 49 8.73 8.58 -20.09
CA ALA A 49 9.37 9.65 -19.32
C ALA A 49 10.36 10.45 -20.18
N VAL A 50 11.05 9.80 -21.13
CA VAL A 50 11.95 10.49 -22.05
C VAL A 50 11.16 11.33 -23.06
N ALA A 51 10.09 10.80 -23.64
CA ALA A 51 9.21 11.60 -24.51
C ALA A 51 8.64 12.81 -23.75
N PHE A 52 8.27 12.63 -22.48
CA PHE A 52 7.79 13.70 -21.62
C PHE A 52 8.86 14.74 -21.29
N VAL A 53 10.09 14.31 -20.96
CA VAL A 53 11.22 15.19 -20.66
C VAL A 53 11.69 15.94 -21.91
N VAL A 54 11.70 15.29 -23.07
CA VAL A 54 12.05 15.93 -24.36
C VAL A 54 10.96 16.92 -24.78
N GLY A 55 9.67 16.56 -24.62
CA GLY A 55 8.56 17.48 -24.83
C GLY A 55 8.62 18.69 -23.89
N LEU A 56 8.92 18.46 -22.61
CA LEU A 56 9.17 19.50 -21.60
C LEU A 56 10.35 20.40 -21.99
N LEU A 57 11.47 19.83 -22.43
CA LEU A 57 12.66 20.59 -22.83
C LEU A 57 12.41 21.44 -24.07
N LEU A 58 11.65 20.92 -25.04
CA LEU A 58 11.26 21.65 -26.25
C LEU A 58 10.33 22.82 -25.95
N VAL A 59 9.37 22.65 -25.02
CA VAL A 59 8.46 23.72 -24.59
C VAL A 59 9.21 24.79 -23.78
N VAL A 60 10.13 24.38 -22.89
CA VAL A 60 10.95 25.29 -22.10
C VAL A 60 11.93 26.09 -22.96
N ASN A 61 12.57 25.46 -23.96
CA ASN A 61 13.51 26.16 -24.86
C ASN A 61 12.82 27.15 -25.80
N ARG A 62 11.53 26.99 -26.10
CA ARG A 62 10.79 27.87 -27.01
C ARG A 62 10.07 29.03 -26.29
N VAL A 63 9.70 28.87 -25.03
CA VAL A 63 8.78 29.80 -24.31
C VAL A 63 9.35 30.29 -22.96
N GLY A 64 10.51 29.79 -22.53
CA GLY A 64 11.12 30.18 -21.24
C GLY A 64 10.34 29.65 -20.02
N LEU A 65 10.51 30.29 -18.84
CA LEU A 65 9.84 29.92 -17.58
C LEU A 65 8.30 29.91 -17.70
N VAL A 66 7.75 30.72 -18.61
CA VAL A 66 6.31 30.78 -18.90
C VAL A 66 5.83 29.45 -19.52
N GLY A 67 6.65 28.81 -20.37
CA GLY A 67 6.34 27.49 -20.94
C GLY A 67 6.26 26.38 -19.90
N LEU A 68 7.13 26.44 -18.88
CA LEU A 68 7.08 25.52 -17.74
C LEU A 68 5.79 25.70 -16.94
N ALA A 69 5.40 26.95 -16.66
CA ALA A 69 4.16 27.27 -15.93
C ALA A 69 2.92 26.78 -16.69
N VAL A 70 2.85 27.00 -18.01
CA VAL A 70 1.73 26.54 -18.86
C VAL A 70 1.66 25.02 -18.90
N LEU A 71 2.79 24.31 -18.98
CA LEU A 71 2.79 22.84 -18.98
C LEU A 71 2.33 22.29 -17.63
N VAL A 72 2.81 22.86 -16.52
CA VAL A 72 2.35 22.47 -15.17
C VAL A 72 0.85 22.73 -15.04
N ALA A 73 0.36 23.88 -15.52
CA ALA A 73 -1.07 24.20 -15.52
C ALA A 73 -1.89 23.21 -16.38
N ALA A 74 -1.39 22.82 -17.56
CA ALA A 74 -2.03 21.83 -18.42
C ALA A 74 -2.08 20.44 -17.78
N LEU A 75 -1.01 20.00 -17.12
CA LEU A 75 -0.98 18.73 -16.38
C LEU A 75 -1.94 18.73 -15.19
N VAL A 76 -2.01 19.84 -14.46
CA VAL A 76 -2.98 20.03 -13.38
C VAL A 76 -4.40 19.99 -13.92
N LEU A 77 -4.68 20.65 -15.05
CA LEU A 77 -5.99 20.61 -15.71
C LEU A 77 -6.39 19.19 -16.12
N VAL A 78 -5.47 18.43 -16.73
CA VAL A 78 -5.71 17.02 -17.10
C VAL A 78 -5.96 16.17 -15.85
N ALA A 79 -5.19 16.35 -14.78
CA ALA A 79 -5.39 15.63 -13.52
C ALA A 79 -6.72 15.98 -12.85
N VAL A 80 -7.14 17.25 -12.89
CA VAL A 80 -8.44 17.71 -12.37
C VAL A 80 -9.58 17.17 -13.22
N ALA A 81 -9.47 17.20 -14.55
CA ALA A 81 -10.46 16.64 -15.46
C ALA A 81 -10.62 15.12 -15.23
N TRP A 82 -9.51 14.38 -15.11
CA TRP A 82 -9.54 12.96 -14.77
C TRP A 82 -10.18 12.74 -13.39
N TRP A 83 -9.79 13.49 -12.36
CA TRP A 83 -10.37 13.37 -11.04
C TRP A 83 -11.89 13.57 -11.03
N ARG A 84 -12.40 14.49 -11.87
CA ARG A 84 -13.84 14.75 -12.02
C ARG A 84 -14.58 13.66 -12.79
N VAL A 85 -14.02 13.16 -13.88
CA VAL A 85 -14.69 12.17 -14.76
C VAL A 85 -14.59 10.74 -14.19
N HIS A 86 -13.45 10.37 -13.60
CA HIS A 86 -13.23 9.04 -13.05
C HIS A 86 -12.56 9.08 -11.66
N PRO A 87 -13.28 9.53 -10.62
CA PRO A 87 -12.75 9.58 -9.26
C PRO A 87 -12.30 8.20 -8.73
N ARG A 88 -12.95 7.12 -9.19
CA ARG A 88 -12.64 5.73 -8.80
C ARG A 88 -11.29 5.25 -9.32
N SER A 89 -10.84 5.69 -10.50
CA SER A 89 -9.55 5.29 -11.08
C SER A 89 -8.41 6.24 -10.70
N PHE A 90 -8.70 7.52 -10.48
CA PHE A 90 -7.71 8.51 -10.06
C PHE A 90 -7.16 8.22 -8.65
N GLY A 91 -8.03 7.86 -7.71
CA GLY A 91 -7.64 7.62 -6.30
C GLY A 91 -6.48 6.63 -6.14
N PRO A 92 -6.57 5.39 -6.64
CA PRO A 92 -5.49 4.41 -6.55
C PRO A 92 -4.17 4.88 -7.17
N VAL A 93 -4.23 5.60 -8.30
CA VAL A 93 -3.04 6.12 -9.00
C VAL A 93 -2.40 7.25 -8.20
N ALA A 94 -3.20 8.21 -7.71
CA ALA A 94 -2.72 9.30 -6.88
C ALA A 94 -2.05 8.78 -5.60
N TRP A 95 -2.66 7.80 -4.91
CA TRP A 95 -2.08 7.16 -3.74
C TRP A 95 -0.80 6.36 -4.06
N TRP A 96 -0.74 5.73 -5.23
CA TRP A 96 0.49 5.06 -5.69
C TRP A 96 1.62 6.05 -5.92
N VAL A 97 1.37 7.17 -6.62
CA VAL A 97 2.36 8.24 -6.83
C VAL A 97 2.80 8.84 -5.50
N TRP A 98 1.84 9.13 -4.61
CA TRP A 98 2.12 9.68 -3.29
C TRP A 98 2.95 8.73 -2.42
N GLY A 99 2.63 7.44 -2.44
CA GLY A 99 3.40 6.41 -1.74
C GLY A 99 4.83 6.28 -2.29
N ARG A 100 5.01 6.41 -3.61
CA ARG A 100 6.35 6.41 -4.24
C ARG A 100 7.16 7.65 -3.87
N ALA A 101 6.53 8.82 -3.85
CA ALA A 101 7.15 10.06 -3.41
C ALA A 101 7.58 9.94 -1.93
N ARG A 102 6.67 9.53 -1.04
CA ARG A 102 7.00 9.29 0.38
C ARG A 102 8.08 8.25 0.57
N LEU A 103 8.04 7.14 -0.16
CA LEU A 103 9.10 6.13 -0.12
C LEU A 103 10.46 6.76 -0.42
N THR A 104 10.54 7.62 -1.42
CA THR A 104 11.82 8.18 -1.86
C THR A 104 12.29 9.28 -0.92
N PHE A 105 11.44 10.26 -0.62
CA PHE A 105 11.81 11.46 0.11
C PHE A 105 11.83 11.29 1.64
N VAL A 106 10.94 10.45 2.19
CA VAL A 106 10.84 10.27 3.64
C VAL A 106 11.56 9.00 4.06
N TYR A 107 11.10 7.86 3.54
CA TYR A 107 11.59 6.57 4.03
C TYR A 107 13.02 6.31 3.58
N ARG A 108 13.30 6.27 2.27
CA ARG A 108 14.64 5.96 1.75
C ARG A 108 15.70 6.95 2.21
N TRP A 109 15.34 8.22 2.36
CA TRP A 109 16.26 9.23 2.85
C TRP A 109 16.62 9.02 4.33
N ARG A 110 15.64 8.67 5.18
CA ARG A 110 15.85 8.44 6.62
C ARG A 110 16.14 6.98 6.99
N TRP A 111 16.08 6.06 6.03
CA TRP A 111 16.13 4.61 6.28
C TRP A 111 17.47 4.18 6.87
N LYS A 112 18.58 4.60 6.24
CA LYS A 112 19.92 4.22 6.72
C LYS A 112 20.18 4.72 8.15
N PRO A 113 19.99 6.02 8.47
CA PRO A 113 20.13 6.49 9.84
C PRO A 113 19.20 5.76 10.82
N ALA A 114 17.95 5.53 10.44
CA ALA A 114 16.99 4.84 11.30
C ALA A 114 17.48 3.45 11.69
N MET A 115 17.92 2.64 10.73
CA MET A 115 18.35 1.26 10.98
C MET A 115 19.63 1.18 11.82
N VAL A 116 20.55 2.14 11.68
CA VAL A 116 21.76 2.21 12.51
C VAL A 116 21.41 2.56 13.96
N HIS A 117 20.51 3.52 14.17
CA HIS A 117 20.14 3.95 15.53
C HIS A 117 19.25 2.95 16.27
N THR A 118 18.48 2.14 15.55
CA THR A 118 17.64 1.08 16.14
C THR A 118 18.34 -0.28 16.18
N ASP A 119 19.64 -0.32 15.88
CA ASP A 119 20.44 -1.56 15.80
C ASP A 119 19.84 -2.67 14.92
N LEU A 120 19.05 -2.27 13.90
CA LEU A 120 18.45 -3.16 12.91
C LEU A 120 19.35 -3.32 11.67
N ALA A 121 20.50 -2.67 11.65
CA ALA A 121 21.52 -2.83 10.62
C ALA A 121 22.59 -3.80 11.13
N ILE A 122 22.86 -4.87 10.37
CA ILE A 122 23.93 -5.79 10.73
C ILE A 122 25.24 -5.22 10.18
N ARG A 123 26.19 -4.96 11.08
CA ARG A 123 27.55 -4.57 10.75
C ARG A 123 28.44 -5.79 10.89
N MET A 124 28.91 -6.36 9.78
CA MET A 124 29.87 -7.46 9.82
C MET A 124 31.29 -6.88 9.70
N PRO A 125 32.19 -7.13 10.66
CA PRO A 125 33.60 -6.78 10.51
C PRO A 125 34.24 -7.72 9.47
N THR A 126 34.47 -7.21 8.27
CA THR A 126 35.23 -7.91 7.24
C THR A 126 36.69 -7.53 7.41
N SER A 127 37.46 -8.39 8.08
CA SER A 127 38.91 -8.20 8.25
C SER A 127 39.64 -8.65 6.98
N THR A 128 40.03 -7.71 6.13
CA THR A 128 40.96 -7.98 5.03
C THR A 128 42.35 -7.61 5.50
N GLY A 129 43.01 -8.54 6.20
CA GLY A 129 44.45 -8.52 6.52
C GLY A 129 44.95 -7.44 7.50
N ASP A 130 44.71 -6.17 7.19
CA ASP A 130 45.30 -4.99 7.87
C ASP A 130 44.31 -3.80 8.02
N GLN A 131 43.11 -3.88 7.43
CA GLN A 131 42.02 -2.92 7.68
C GLN A 131 40.72 -3.64 8.04
N VAL A 132 40.14 -3.28 9.19
CA VAL A 132 38.80 -3.71 9.59
C VAL A 132 37.80 -2.84 8.84
N THR A 133 37.27 -3.35 7.73
CA THR A 133 36.17 -2.70 7.01
C THR A 133 34.86 -3.28 7.51
N PHE A 134 33.91 -2.44 7.90
CA PHE A 134 32.58 -2.89 8.30
C PHE A 134 31.66 -2.90 7.09
N ASP A 135 31.29 -4.09 6.62
CA ASP A 135 30.24 -4.21 5.62
C ASP A 135 28.89 -4.00 6.31
N GLU A 136 28.23 -2.88 5.99
CA GLU A 136 26.91 -2.54 6.54
C GLU A 136 25.78 -3.12 5.69
N TYR A 137 25.07 -4.11 6.23
CA TYR A 137 23.87 -4.67 5.61
C TYR A 137 22.62 -4.01 6.17
N PHE A 138 21.81 -3.44 5.28
CA PHE A 138 20.55 -2.79 5.63
C PHE A 138 19.35 -3.62 5.18
N PRO A 139 18.31 -3.77 6.02
CA PRO A 139 17.06 -4.39 5.60
C PRO A 139 16.44 -3.60 4.45
N ARG A 140 15.82 -4.28 3.49
CA ARG A 140 15.32 -3.64 2.25
C ARG A 140 13.82 -3.47 2.29
N ILE A 141 13.35 -2.25 2.03
CA ILE A 141 11.93 -1.99 1.78
C ILE A 141 11.57 -2.53 0.39
N ARG A 142 10.75 -3.57 0.32
CA ARG A 142 10.32 -4.20 -0.95
C ARG A 142 9.06 -3.57 -1.51
N LYS A 143 8.10 -3.22 -0.64
CA LYS A 143 6.82 -2.64 -1.06
C LYS A 143 6.39 -1.58 -0.05
N ILE A 144 5.80 -0.50 -0.56
CA ILE A 144 5.10 0.49 0.24
C ILE A 144 3.64 0.52 -0.21
N ARG A 145 2.72 0.61 0.75
CA ARG A 145 1.35 1.02 0.52
C ARG A 145 1.07 2.21 1.42
N SER A 146 0.84 3.36 0.83
CA SER A 146 0.49 4.58 1.54
C SER A 146 -0.99 4.86 1.36
N SER A 147 -1.68 5.12 2.47
CA SER A 147 -3.03 5.65 2.50
C SER A 147 -3.03 7.03 3.17
N ARG A 148 -4.22 7.60 3.39
CA ARG A 148 -4.40 8.93 4.01
C ARG A 148 -3.89 9.01 5.45
N SER A 149 -4.03 7.93 6.21
CA SER A 149 -3.74 7.86 7.64
C SER A 149 -2.55 6.96 7.97
N VAL A 150 -2.27 5.94 7.15
CA VAL A 150 -1.32 4.87 7.45
C VAL A 150 -0.40 4.60 6.27
N ASP A 151 0.88 4.42 6.58
CA ASP A 151 1.90 3.95 5.65
C ASP A 151 2.34 2.54 6.05
N VAL A 152 2.13 1.56 5.17
CA VAL A 152 2.47 0.15 5.39
C VAL A 152 3.69 -0.22 4.54
N LEU A 153 4.79 -0.54 5.21
CA LEU A 153 6.03 -1.00 4.62
C LEU A 153 6.15 -2.52 4.73
N ARG A 154 6.48 -3.17 3.62
CA ARG A 154 6.92 -4.56 3.60
C ARG A 154 8.45 -4.56 3.55
N VAL A 155 9.05 -5.01 4.64
CA VAL A 155 10.50 -4.98 4.82
C VAL A 155 11.04 -6.41 4.84
N GLU A 156 12.13 -6.63 4.11
CA GLU A 156 12.87 -7.89 4.12
C GLU A 156 13.81 -7.93 5.32
N LEU A 157 13.67 -8.98 6.13
CA LEU A 157 14.53 -9.27 7.26
C LEU A 157 15.92 -9.69 6.76
N LEU A 158 16.96 -9.27 7.48
CA LEU A 158 18.31 -9.76 7.23
C LEU A 158 18.48 -11.18 7.83
N PRO A 159 19.44 -11.98 7.34
CA PRO A 159 19.76 -13.26 7.96
C PRO A 159 20.08 -13.09 9.45
N GLY A 160 19.45 -13.90 10.30
CA GLY A 160 19.62 -13.83 11.75
C GLY A 160 18.64 -12.91 12.49
N GLN A 161 17.91 -12.02 11.78
CA GLN A 161 16.92 -11.16 12.44
C GLN A 161 15.59 -11.88 12.68
N THR A 162 14.99 -11.58 13.82
CA THR A 162 13.67 -12.10 14.19
C THR A 162 12.58 -11.02 14.08
N PRO A 163 11.31 -11.40 13.81
CA PRO A 163 10.20 -10.46 13.89
C PRO A 163 10.00 -9.86 15.30
N ALA A 164 10.46 -10.55 16.34
CA ALA A 164 10.39 -10.09 17.73
C ALA A 164 11.31 -8.89 17.97
N GLU A 165 12.58 -8.95 17.52
CA GLU A 165 13.52 -7.82 17.55
C GLU A 165 12.92 -6.57 16.87
N TRP A 166 12.28 -6.77 15.71
CA TRP A 166 11.61 -5.67 15.01
C TRP A 166 10.44 -5.09 15.82
N ALA A 167 9.69 -5.93 16.54
CA ALA A 167 8.58 -5.48 17.38
C ALA A 167 9.06 -4.71 18.61
N GLU A 168 10.18 -5.09 19.21
CA GLU A 168 10.81 -4.34 20.31
C GLU A 168 11.23 -2.94 19.86
N GLN A 169 11.79 -2.82 18.66
CA GLN A 169 12.22 -1.54 18.09
C GLN A 169 11.06 -0.70 17.51
N ALA A 170 9.81 -1.17 17.59
CA ALA A 170 8.67 -0.46 17.03
C ALA A 170 8.51 0.96 17.60
N GLU A 171 8.76 1.16 18.90
CA GLU A 171 8.65 2.47 19.55
C GLU A 171 9.78 3.42 19.11
N ALA A 172 11.01 2.92 18.99
CA ALA A 172 12.11 3.71 18.45
C ALA A 172 11.82 4.17 17.00
N LEU A 173 11.32 3.26 16.16
CA LEU A 173 10.90 3.56 14.80
C LEU A 173 9.76 4.60 14.74
N ARG A 174 8.81 4.53 15.68
CA ARG A 174 7.72 5.51 15.81
C ARG A 174 8.28 6.93 15.98
N HIS A 175 9.26 7.11 16.85
CA HIS A 175 9.89 8.41 17.09
C HIS A 175 10.71 8.90 15.89
N VAL A 176 11.51 8.02 15.26
CA VAL A 176 12.32 8.36 14.09
C VAL A 176 11.45 8.84 12.91
N PHE A 177 10.35 8.14 12.64
CA PHE A 177 9.43 8.48 11.54
C PHE A 177 8.33 9.46 11.95
N ARG A 178 8.34 9.98 13.19
CA ARG A 178 7.33 10.90 13.73
C ARG A 178 5.90 10.40 13.50
N ALA A 179 5.68 9.10 13.74
CA ALA A 179 4.37 8.48 13.64
C ALA A 179 3.64 8.54 14.99
N ARG A 180 2.30 8.58 14.98
CA ARG A 180 1.49 8.50 16.20
C ARG A 180 1.47 7.09 16.78
N ARG A 181 1.61 6.07 15.92
CA ARG A 181 1.71 4.66 16.30
C ARG A 181 2.55 3.91 15.27
N CYS A 182 3.38 2.97 15.74
CA CYS A 182 4.07 2.00 14.91
C CYS A 182 3.56 0.60 15.28
N GLN A 183 3.27 -0.23 14.29
CA GLN A 183 2.93 -1.63 14.49
C GLN A 183 3.81 -2.50 13.62
N VAL A 184 4.34 -3.57 14.20
CA VAL A 184 5.13 -4.57 13.48
C VAL A 184 4.35 -5.88 13.51
N ARG A 185 4.15 -6.47 12.35
CA ARG A 185 3.48 -7.77 12.19
C ARG A 185 4.37 -8.71 11.40
N ALA A 186 4.57 -9.91 11.93
CA ALA A 186 5.26 -10.97 11.21
C ALA A 186 4.45 -11.38 9.97
N GLU A 187 5.14 -11.54 8.84
CA GLU A 187 4.62 -12.25 7.67
C GLU A 187 5.24 -13.66 7.59
N THR A 188 4.72 -14.51 6.70
CA THR A 188 5.04 -15.94 6.66
C THR A 188 6.53 -16.24 6.49
N PHE A 189 7.27 -15.51 5.64
CA PHE A 189 8.69 -15.80 5.41
C PHE A 189 9.50 -14.55 5.11
N ARG A 190 10.63 -14.35 5.82
CA ARG A 190 11.65 -13.30 5.60
C ARG A 190 11.14 -11.86 5.52
N PHE A 191 9.89 -11.62 5.87
CA PHE A 191 9.26 -10.31 5.76
C PHE A 191 8.61 -9.92 7.07
N VAL A 192 8.73 -8.64 7.38
CA VAL A 192 7.97 -7.98 8.42
C VAL A 192 7.15 -6.87 7.78
N ARG A 193 5.92 -6.71 8.25
CA ARG A 193 5.05 -5.60 7.88
C ARG A 193 5.11 -4.55 8.97
N VAL A 194 5.62 -3.37 8.63
CA VAL A 194 5.71 -2.21 9.52
C VAL A 194 4.66 -1.19 9.10
N SER A 195 3.71 -0.89 9.99
CA SER A 195 2.63 0.08 9.76
C SER A 195 2.86 1.32 10.60
N PHE A 196 3.00 2.47 9.94
CA PHE A 196 3.13 3.79 10.56
C PHE A 196 1.81 4.56 10.45
N HIS A 197 1.16 4.82 11.58
CA HIS A 197 -0.07 5.61 11.64
C HIS A 197 0.30 7.08 11.88
N HIS A 198 0.05 7.95 10.90
CA HIS A 198 0.35 9.39 11.00
C HIS A 198 -0.87 10.23 11.41
N ARG A 199 -2.07 9.81 11.01
CA ARG A 199 -3.33 10.44 11.39
C ARG A 199 -4.25 9.42 12.01
N ASP A 200 -5.11 9.87 12.90
CA ASP A 200 -6.19 9.05 13.44
C ASP A 200 -7.40 9.12 12.49
N PRO A 201 -7.79 8.01 11.84
CA PRO A 201 -8.95 7.98 10.97
C PRO A 201 -10.27 8.00 11.73
N LEU A 202 -10.28 7.72 13.04
CA LEU A 202 -11.48 7.63 13.87
C LEU A 202 -11.87 8.95 14.56
N THR A 203 -11.11 10.03 14.33
CA THR A 203 -11.43 11.34 14.89
C THR A 203 -12.75 11.92 14.35
N ARG A 204 -13.17 11.49 13.15
CA ARG A 204 -14.49 11.81 12.61
C ARG A 204 -15.34 10.55 12.61
N PRO A 205 -16.60 10.60 13.09
CA PRO A 205 -17.51 9.46 13.00
C PRO A 205 -17.59 8.95 11.56
N VAL A 206 -17.40 7.64 11.38
CA VAL A 206 -17.58 6.99 10.09
C VAL A 206 -19.07 6.73 9.93
N THR A 207 -19.72 7.44 9.01
CA THR A 207 -21.13 7.19 8.70
C THR A 207 -21.29 5.77 8.18
N PRO A 208 -22.24 4.99 8.71
CA PRO A 208 -22.58 3.68 8.17
C PRO A 208 -22.87 3.79 6.67
N PRO A 209 -22.48 2.79 5.86
CA PRO A 209 -22.87 2.74 4.46
C PRO A 209 -24.40 2.74 4.34
N ASP A 210 -24.89 3.32 3.24
CA ASP A 210 -26.30 3.29 2.93
C ASP A 210 -26.75 1.84 2.69
N LEU A 211 -27.92 1.48 3.19
CA LEU A 211 -28.49 0.15 3.00
C LEU A 211 -29.19 0.03 1.64
N ASP A 212 -29.46 1.16 1.00
CA ASP A 212 -30.22 1.25 -0.26
C ASP A 212 -29.30 1.22 -1.50
N ASP A 213 -27.97 1.17 -1.32
CA ASP A 213 -26.96 1.07 -2.39
C ASP A 213 -26.93 -0.33 -3.07
N THR A 214 -27.81 -1.26 -2.65
CA THR A 214 -28.33 -2.27 -3.58
C THR A 214 -29.37 -1.62 -4.49
N THR A 215 -28.98 -0.56 -5.19
CA THR A 215 -29.84 0.13 -6.14
C THR A 215 -30.26 -0.90 -7.18
N ASP A 216 -31.55 -1.25 -7.18
CA ASP A 216 -32.19 -1.84 -8.33
C ASP A 216 -32.00 -0.84 -9.48
N PRO A 217 -31.29 -1.20 -10.56
CA PRO A 217 -31.18 -0.32 -11.74
C PRO A 217 -32.54 0.08 -12.31
N ASP A 218 -33.60 -0.65 -11.93
CA ASP A 218 -34.94 -0.56 -12.50
C ASP A 218 -35.90 0.36 -11.72
N ASP A 219 -35.58 0.80 -10.49
CA ASP A 219 -36.47 1.69 -9.70
C ASP A 219 -36.40 3.17 -10.14
N SER A 220 -35.57 3.49 -11.14
CA SER A 220 -35.44 4.85 -11.71
C SER A 220 -36.18 5.04 -13.05
N ALA A 221 -36.99 4.06 -13.47
CA ALA A 221 -37.70 4.09 -14.75
C ALA A 221 -39.22 4.36 -14.65
N ASP A 222 -39.82 4.41 -13.46
CA ASP A 222 -41.30 4.41 -13.33
C ASP A 222 -41.96 5.79 -13.19
N ASP A 223 -41.28 6.91 -13.52
CA ASP A 223 -41.89 8.26 -13.46
C ASP A 223 -41.92 9.00 -14.81
N ALA A 224 -41.97 8.26 -15.92
CA ALA A 224 -42.24 8.84 -17.24
C ALA A 224 -43.18 7.95 -18.07
N GLY A 225 -44.45 8.32 -18.09
CA GLY A 225 -45.37 7.94 -19.17
C GLY A 225 -46.59 7.13 -18.75
N SER A 226 -47.63 7.85 -18.32
CA SER A 226 -49.01 7.45 -18.61
C SER A 226 -49.19 7.31 -20.13
N ASP A 227 -49.51 6.12 -20.62
CA ASP A 227 -50.75 5.89 -21.39
C ASP A 227 -51.01 4.40 -21.72
N PRO A 228 -52.29 4.00 -21.92
CA PRO A 228 -52.73 2.62 -21.94
C PRO A 228 -52.98 2.08 -23.35
N ALA A 229 -52.80 0.76 -23.53
CA ALA A 229 -53.59 -0.14 -24.39
C ALA A 229 -52.70 -1.25 -24.98
N GLY A 230 -53.11 -2.50 -24.80
CA GLY A 230 -52.44 -3.66 -25.37
C GLY A 230 -52.72 -4.92 -24.57
N SER A 231 -53.91 -5.48 -24.77
CA SER A 231 -54.36 -6.77 -24.26
C SER A 231 -53.56 -7.92 -24.88
N ASP A 232 -52.95 -8.76 -24.04
CA ASP A 232 -52.65 -10.17 -24.35
C ASP A 232 -52.63 -10.99 -23.05
N PRO A 233 -53.56 -11.95 -22.83
CA PRO A 233 -53.59 -12.78 -21.63
C PRO A 233 -53.09 -14.20 -21.93
N SER A 234 -51.78 -14.42 -21.94
CA SER A 234 -51.23 -15.79 -21.88
C SER A 234 -49.77 -15.79 -21.45
N GLY A 235 -49.47 -16.40 -20.30
CA GLY A 235 -48.11 -16.84 -19.95
C GLY A 235 -47.22 -15.89 -19.14
N ALA A 236 -47.70 -14.74 -18.69
CA ALA A 236 -46.90 -13.87 -17.83
C ALA A 236 -46.88 -14.43 -16.39
N VAL A 237 -45.82 -15.16 -16.03
CA VAL A 237 -45.43 -15.34 -14.62
C VAL A 237 -45.43 -13.94 -14.00
N PRO A 238 -46.16 -13.67 -12.90
CA PRO A 238 -46.27 -12.33 -12.36
C PRO A 238 -44.86 -11.79 -12.14
N SER A 239 -44.49 -10.74 -12.87
CA SER A 239 -43.15 -10.14 -12.87
C SER A 239 -42.66 -9.79 -11.46
N ALA A 240 -43.60 -9.59 -10.52
CA ALA A 240 -43.35 -9.45 -9.09
C ALA A 240 -42.68 -10.67 -8.44
N LEU A 241 -43.07 -11.91 -8.80
CA LEU A 241 -42.49 -13.14 -8.24
C LEU A 241 -41.05 -13.35 -8.74
N VAL A 242 -40.80 -13.08 -10.03
CA VAL A 242 -39.47 -13.13 -10.64
C VAL A 242 -38.56 -12.04 -10.04
N ARG A 243 -39.08 -10.81 -9.89
CA ARG A 243 -38.37 -9.71 -9.19
C ARG A 243 -38.05 -10.06 -7.74
N ARG A 244 -39.00 -10.66 -7.01
CA ARG A 244 -38.80 -11.10 -5.62
C ARG A 244 -37.74 -12.21 -5.52
N GLY A 245 -37.74 -13.17 -6.44
CA GLY A 245 -36.71 -14.21 -6.53
C GLY A 245 -35.31 -13.64 -6.83
N GLY A 246 -35.19 -12.70 -7.76
CA GLY A 246 -33.94 -12.03 -8.11
C GLY A 246 -33.39 -11.10 -7.01
N ARG A 247 -34.27 -10.50 -6.19
CA ARG A 247 -33.86 -9.71 -5.02
C ARG A 247 -33.39 -10.61 -3.87
N ALA A 248 -34.11 -11.71 -3.61
CA ALA A 248 -33.73 -12.66 -2.56
C ALA A 248 -32.37 -13.33 -2.84
N SER A 249 -32.11 -13.73 -4.10
CA SER A 249 -30.83 -14.32 -4.49
C SER A 249 -29.65 -13.35 -4.33
N ARG A 250 -29.84 -12.06 -4.68
CA ARG A 250 -28.84 -11.00 -4.45
C ARG A 250 -28.55 -10.78 -2.97
N LEU A 251 -29.59 -10.72 -2.14
CA LEU A 251 -29.42 -10.59 -0.68
C LEU A 251 -28.67 -11.78 -0.09
N LEU A 252 -29.01 -13.01 -0.50
CA LEU A 252 -28.31 -14.23 -0.07
C LEU A 252 -26.83 -14.25 -0.51
N ALA A 253 -26.53 -13.75 -1.71
CA ALA A 253 -25.14 -13.56 -2.15
C ALA A 253 -24.42 -12.50 -1.30
N GLY A 254 -25.11 -11.41 -0.95
CA GLY A 254 -24.60 -10.33 -0.10
C GLY A 254 -24.20 -10.78 1.31
N LEU A 255 -24.77 -11.87 1.85
CA LEU A 255 -24.39 -12.42 3.15
C LEU A 255 -22.93 -12.93 3.23
N SER A 256 -22.27 -13.13 2.07
CA SER A 256 -20.84 -13.44 2.01
C SER A 256 -19.93 -12.21 2.16
N ALA A 257 -20.50 -11.00 2.09
CA ALA A 257 -19.75 -9.74 2.15
C ALA A 257 -20.61 -8.61 2.76
N VAL A 258 -21.09 -8.79 3.99
CA VAL A 258 -21.93 -7.80 4.67
C VAL A 258 -21.10 -6.56 5.02
N PRO A 259 -21.46 -5.36 4.54
CA PRO A 259 -20.70 -4.14 4.82
C PRO A 259 -20.87 -3.71 6.27
N VAL A 260 -19.76 -3.61 7.00
CA VAL A 260 -19.73 -3.26 8.43
C VAL A 260 -18.96 -1.97 8.73
N GLY A 261 -18.23 -1.44 7.75
CA GLY A 261 -17.47 -0.20 7.92
C GLY A 261 -16.70 0.19 6.68
N ARG A 262 -15.61 0.93 6.87
CA ARG A 262 -14.71 1.36 5.80
C ARG A 262 -13.26 1.07 6.15
N CYS A 263 -12.51 0.61 5.16
CA CYS A 263 -11.07 0.47 5.22
C CYS A 263 -10.37 1.84 5.18
N GLU A 264 -9.09 1.87 5.54
CA GLU A 264 -8.27 3.10 5.53
C GLU A 264 -8.16 3.75 4.14
N ASP A 265 -8.35 2.97 3.07
CA ASP A 265 -8.37 3.42 1.68
C ASP A 265 -9.77 3.88 1.20
N GLY A 266 -10.75 3.92 2.11
CA GLY A 266 -12.13 4.34 1.85
C GLY A 266 -13.03 3.26 1.26
N ARG A 267 -12.48 2.08 0.91
CA ARG A 267 -13.26 0.94 0.41
C ARG A 267 -14.17 0.38 1.52
N PRO A 268 -15.31 -0.23 1.17
CA PRO A 268 -16.15 -0.88 2.18
C PRO A 268 -15.37 -1.99 2.87
N TRP A 269 -15.46 -2.04 4.20
CA TRP A 269 -15.01 -3.18 5.00
C TRP A 269 -16.19 -4.12 5.16
N THR A 270 -16.05 -5.34 4.66
CA THR A 270 -17.11 -6.35 4.63
C THR A 270 -16.74 -7.55 5.49
N LEU A 271 -17.74 -8.15 6.15
CA LEU A 271 -17.59 -9.41 6.89
C LEU A 271 -18.43 -10.51 6.24
N PRO A 272 -17.86 -11.70 6.00
CA PRO A 272 -18.64 -12.87 5.63
C PRO A 272 -19.44 -13.33 6.85
N VAL A 273 -20.73 -13.59 6.65
CA VAL A 273 -21.62 -14.19 7.65
C VAL A 273 -22.05 -15.58 7.20
N ARG A 274 -22.25 -15.77 5.89
CA ARG A 274 -22.64 -17.06 5.33
C ARG A 274 -21.49 -18.08 5.48
N GLY A 275 -21.76 -19.13 6.27
CA GLY A 275 -20.85 -20.28 6.43
C GLY A 275 -19.60 -19.98 7.26
N THR A 276 -19.59 -18.89 8.04
CA THR A 276 -18.42 -18.46 8.82
C THR A 276 -18.81 -17.99 10.21
N HIS A 277 -17.96 -18.27 11.20
CA HIS A 277 -18.10 -17.73 12.56
C HIS A 277 -17.14 -16.54 12.74
N VAL A 278 -17.66 -15.43 13.28
CA VAL A 278 -16.87 -14.20 13.49
C VAL A 278 -16.72 -13.96 15.00
N LEU A 279 -15.46 -13.87 15.47
CA LEU A 279 -15.13 -13.46 16.83
C LEU A 279 -14.73 -11.97 16.83
N VAL A 280 -15.46 -11.14 17.57
CA VAL A 280 -15.12 -9.73 17.80
C VAL A 280 -14.65 -9.56 19.23
N ALA A 281 -13.37 -9.24 19.41
CA ALA A 281 -12.77 -8.99 20.72
C ALA A 281 -12.20 -7.57 20.81
N GLY A 282 -12.27 -6.98 22.00
CA GLY A 282 -11.71 -5.66 22.26
C GLY A 282 -11.97 -5.18 23.68
N ALA A 283 -11.02 -4.41 24.21
CA ALA A 283 -11.15 -3.75 25.51
C ALA A 283 -12.41 -2.87 25.60
N THR A 284 -12.79 -2.48 26.81
CA THR A 284 -13.87 -1.50 27.01
C THR A 284 -13.50 -0.18 26.31
N GLY A 285 -14.46 0.43 25.61
CA GLY A 285 -14.23 1.64 24.82
C GLY A 285 -13.56 1.42 23.44
N ALA A 286 -13.13 0.20 23.10
CA ALA A 286 -12.48 -0.08 21.80
C ALA A 286 -13.43 -0.09 20.59
N GLY A 287 -14.75 0.06 20.79
CA GLY A 287 -15.74 0.10 19.72
C GLY A 287 -16.28 -1.26 19.24
N LYS A 288 -16.04 -2.36 19.97
CA LYS A 288 -16.56 -3.70 19.60
C LYS A 288 -18.08 -3.75 19.37
N GLY A 289 -18.85 -3.00 20.17
CA GLY A 289 -20.30 -2.91 20.00
C GLY A 289 -20.70 -2.26 18.68
N SER A 290 -19.93 -1.28 18.20
CA SER A 290 -20.17 -0.64 16.90
C SER A 290 -20.03 -1.62 15.74
N VAL A 291 -19.12 -2.62 15.84
CA VAL A 291 -18.97 -3.67 14.83
C VAL A 291 -20.21 -4.57 14.81
N LEU A 292 -20.68 -4.98 15.99
CA LEU A 292 -21.88 -5.81 16.12
C LEU A 292 -23.12 -5.09 15.57
N TRP A 293 -23.35 -3.84 15.98
CA TRP A 293 -24.48 -3.04 15.51
C TRP A 293 -24.42 -2.74 14.01
N SER A 294 -23.22 -2.53 13.45
CA SER A 294 -23.06 -2.34 12.01
C SER A 294 -23.35 -3.62 11.23
N LEU A 295 -23.00 -4.79 11.78
CA LEU A 295 -23.34 -6.08 11.20
C LEU A 295 -24.85 -6.32 11.21
N VAL A 296 -25.52 -6.09 12.35
CA VAL A 296 -26.98 -6.18 12.46
C VAL A 296 -27.66 -5.24 11.47
N ARG A 297 -27.20 -4.00 11.37
CA ARG A 297 -27.68 -3.03 10.38
C ARG A 297 -27.52 -3.54 8.94
N GLY A 298 -26.35 -4.08 8.60
CA GLY A 298 -26.07 -4.64 7.27
C GLY A 298 -26.92 -5.86 6.92
N LEU A 299 -27.37 -6.63 7.93
CA LEU A 299 -28.30 -7.75 7.76
C LEU A 299 -29.77 -7.31 7.65
N GLY A 300 -30.09 -6.05 7.97
CA GLY A 300 -31.46 -5.52 8.00
C GLY A 300 -32.31 -5.82 6.76
N PRO A 301 -31.81 -5.61 5.52
CA PRO A 301 -32.55 -5.96 4.31
C PRO A 301 -32.88 -7.46 4.19
N ALA A 302 -31.95 -8.34 4.61
CA ALA A 302 -32.16 -9.79 4.58
C ALA A 302 -33.12 -10.26 5.68
N VAL A 303 -33.09 -9.63 6.85
CA VAL A 303 -34.07 -9.84 7.93
C VAL A 303 -35.48 -9.44 7.46
N ARG A 304 -35.63 -8.25 6.86
CA ARG A 304 -36.91 -7.78 6.31
C ARG A 304 -37.45 -8.71 5.22
N ALA A 305 -36.58 -9.32 4.43
CA ALA A 305 -36.94 -10.28 3.40
C ALA A 305 -37.27 -11.69 3.94
N GLY A 306 -37.13 -11.94 5.24
CA GLY A 306 -37.34 -13.25 5.85
C GLY A 306 -36.24 -14.28 5.55
N LEU A 307 -35.07 -13.82 5.10
CA LEU A 307 -33.94 -14.67 4.72
C LEU A 307 -32.96 -14.92 5.88
N VAL A 308 -33.01 -14.07 6.92
CA VAL A 308 -32.14 -14.11 8.09
C VAL A 308 -32.98 -13.90 9.34
N GLU A 309 -32.75 -14.73 10.35
CA GLU A 309 -33.28 -14.57 11.70
C GLU A 309 -32.12 -14.25 12.65
N LEU A 310 -32.32 -13.31 13.56
CA LEU A 310 -31.29 -12.88 14.52
C LEU A 310 -31.61 -13.41 15.92
N TRP A 311 -30.68 -14.18 16.47
CA TRP A 311 -30.72 -14.66 17.85
C TRP A 311 -29.66 -13.90 18.65
N VAL A 312 -30.09 -13.06 19.58
CA VAL A 312 -29.20 -12.14 20.33
C VAL A 312 -29.24 -12.47 21.81
N CYS A 313 -28.07 -12.70 22.39
CA CYS A 313 -27.89 -12.90 23.83
C CYS A 313 -27.02 -11.76 24.38
N ASP A 314 -27.59 -10.93 25.26
CA ASP A 314 -26.81 -9.96 26.03
C ASP A 314 -26.77 -10.38 27.52
N PRO A 315 -25.65 -10.96 27.99
CA PRO A 315 -25.52 -11.38 29.38
C PRO A 315 -25.46 -10.21 30.37
N LYS A 316 -25.34 -8.97 29.88
CA LYS A 316 -25.31 -7.76 30.72
C LYS A 316 -26.68 -7.12 30.93
N GLY A 317 -27.72 -7.63 30.26
CA GLY A 317 -29.10 -7.26 30.52
C GLY A 317 -29.67 -6.09 29.72
N GLY A 318 -28.95 -5.56 28.71
CA GLY A 318 -29.45 -4.45 27.88
C GLY A 318 -29.44 -3.09 28.56
#